data_AF-A0A2N6NRS9-F1
#
_entry.id   AF-A0A2N6NRS9-F1
#
_cell.length_a   1.000
_cell.length_b   1.000
_cell.length_c   1.000
_cell.angle_alpha   90.00
_cell.angle_beta   90.00
_cell.angle_gamma   90.00
#
_symmetry.space_group_name_H-M   'P 1'
#
loop_
_entity.id
_entity.type
_entity.pdbx_description
1 polymer ?
#
loop_
_entity_poly.entity_id
_entity_poly.type
_entity_poly.pdbx_seq_one_letter_code
_entity_poly.pdbx_strand_id
1 'polypeptide(L)'
;MYSRTSIPKALIDGAIASGQGKSASGAKLEPMTMEFLLPPDIALIVDIETDSKQRTLQDLKLAVKKAGGVSGSTAFNFTRRGRAVFKPKDDAAALSDLLDEAIEHDGAQDVEENAEGGYVLWTEPSMLMAIAKDFASKFDLELLAADIVWAPNEDTMVKLDSDEAAATLTSLLATLREHSEVKAIFANAKQGRATEDAWEAVERHLDV
;
A
#
# COMPACT_ATOMS: atom_id res chain seq x y z
N MET A 1 19.62 -1.44 6.50
CA MET A 1 19.00 -2.76 6.73
C MET A 1 17.66 -2.65 6.04
N TYR A 2 17.54 -3.22 4.83
CA TYR A 2 16.27 -3.22 4.10
C TYR A 2 15.28 -4.00 4.97
N SER A 3 14.20 -3.35 5.39
CA SER A 3 13.13 -4.02 6.10
C SER A 3 12.48 -4.96 5.09
N ARG A 4 12.49 -6.27 5.33
CA ARG A 4 11.73 -7.20 4.50
C ARG A 4 10.29 -6.73 4.48
N THR A 5 9.76 -6.42 3.31
CA THR A 5 8.38 -5.96 3.16
C THR A 5 7.47 -7.13 3.55
N SER A 6 6.76 -6.98 4.67
CA SER A 6 5.62 -7.84 4.95
C SER A 6 4.54 -7.43 3.98
N ILE A 7 3.92 -8.38 3.29
CA ILE A 7 2.78 -8.09 2.41
C ILE A 7 1.56 -8.41 3.24
N PRO A 8 0.84 -7.42 3.80
CA PRO A 8 -0.41 -7.67 4.49
C PRO A 8 -1.30 -8.59 3.67
N LYS A 9 -1.85 -9.63 4.30
CA LYS A 9 -2.77 -10.60 3.66
C LYS A 9 -3.90 -9.92 2.87
N ALA A 10 -4.32 -8.73 3.30
CA ALA A 10 -5.30 -7.88 2.62
C ALA A 10 -4.91 -7.49 1.18
N LEU A 11 -3.61 -7.37 0.88
CA LEU A 11 -3.09 -7.05 -0.45
C LEU A 11 -3.33 -8.18 -1.46
N ILE A 12 -3.06 -9.43 -1.05
CA ILE A 12 -3.23 -10.61 -1.90
C ILE A 12 -4.73 -10.84 -2.19
N ASP A 13 -5.59 -10.66 -1.20
CA ASP A 13 -7.05 -10.82 -1.36
C ASP A 13 -7.69 -9.64 -2.16
N GLY A 14 -7.09 -8.45 -2.14
CA GLY A 14 -7.60 -7.24 -2.80
C GLY A 14 -7.24 -7.09 -4.28
N ALA A 15 -6.07 -7.59 -4.70
CA ALA A 15 -5.56 -7.40 -6.07
C ALA A 15 -6.41 -8.05 -7.17
N ILE A 16 -7.20 -9.07 -6.82
CA ILE A 16 -8.10 -9.78 -7.76
C ILE A 16 -9.50 -9.11 -7.82
N ALA A 17 -9.85 -8.23 -6.89
CA ALA A 17 -11.22 -7.70 -6.73
C ALA A 17 -11.52 -6.37 -7.46
N SER A 18 -10.51 -5.71 -8.02
CA SER A 18 -10.67 -4.41 -8.69
C SER A 18 -11.09 -4.58 -10.15
N GLY A 19 -12.38 -4.78 -10.42
CA GLY A 19 -12.84 -4.90 -11.81
C GLY A 19 -14.33 -4.82 -12.12
N GLN A 20 -15.22 -4.78 -11.12
CA GLN A 20 -16.67 -4.81 -11.42
C GLN A 20 -17.38 -3.45 -11.33
N GLY A 21 -16.77 -2.43 -10.70
CA GLY A 21 -17.28 -1.04 -10.66
C GLY A 21 -18.72 -0.90 -10.15
N LYS A 22 -19.20 -1.90 -9.39
CA LYS A 22 -20.57 -2.04 -8.95
C LYS A 22 -20.60 -2.49 -7.49
N SER A 23 -21.43 -1.83 -6.69
CA SER A 23 -21.67 -2.24 -5.31
C SER A 23 -22.42 -3.57 -5.26
N ALA A 24 -22.54 -4.15 -4.06
CA ALA A 24 -23.41 -5.30 -3.82
C ALA A 24 -24.89 -5.03 -4.17
N SER A 25 -25.31 -3.75 -4.21
CA SER A 25 -26.65 -3.31 -4.63
C SER A 25 -26.76 -3.02 -6.13
N GLY A 26 -25.66 -3.16 -6.89
CA GLY A 26 -25.60 -2.87 -8.33
C GLY A 26 -25.46 -1.38 -8.68
N ALA A 27 -25.31 -0.51 -7.67
CA ALA A 27 -25.04 0.91 -7.88
C ALA A 27 -23.64 1.09 -8.49
N LYS A 28 -23.51 2.08 -9.39
CA LYS A 28 -22.22 2.46 -9.94
C LYS A 28 -21.37 3.05 -8.81
N LEU A 29 -20.19 2.47 -8.60
CA LEU A 29 -19.22 3.02 -7.69
C LEU A 29 -18.33 4.03 -8.42
N GLU A 30 -18.00 5.12 -7.73
CA GLU A 30 -17.12 6.16 -8.22
C GLU A 30 -15.82 6.15 -7.42
N PRO A 31 -14.65 6.13 -8.08
CA PRO A 31 -13.39 6.23 -7.40
C PRO A 31 -13.16 7.66 -6.89
N MET A 32 -12.55 7.77 -5.71
CA MET A 32 -12.01 9.01 -5.18
C MET A 32 -10.82 8.72 -4.26
N THR A 33 -9.90 9.66 -4.18
CA THR A 33 -8.78 9.62 -3.24
C THR A 33 -8.97 10.73 -2.21
N MET A 34 -8.78 10.40 -0.94
CA MET A 34 -8.76 11.37 0.15
C MET A 34 -7.38 11.43 0.77
N GLU A 35 -6.97 12.64 1.14
CA GLU A 35 -5.66 12.90 1.72
C GLU A 35 -5.85 13.51 3.12
N PHE A 36 -5.05 13.04 4.08
CA PHE A 36 -5.10 13.48 5.46
C PHE A 36 -3.70 13.68 6.04
N LEU A 37 -3.61 14.57 7.02
CA LEU A 37 -2.41 14.80 7.81
C LEU A 37 -2.73 14.60 9.29
N LEU A 38 -1.90 13.83 9.97
CA LEU A 38 -1.97 13.55 11.40
C LEU A 38 -0.71 14.03 12.12
N PRO A 39 -0.81 14.41 13.40
CA PRO A 39 0.38 14.68 14.21
C PRO A 39 1.29 13.43 14.35
N PRO A 40 2.63 13.58 14.42
CA PRO A 40 3.34 14.85 14.28
C PRO A 40 3.42 15.37 12.84
N ASP A 41 3.42 14.51 11.81
CA ASP A 41 3.35 14.88 10.38
C ASP A 41 3.07 13.65 9.48
N ILE A 42 2.28 12.71 9.99
CA ILE A 42 1.93 11.46 9.29
C ILE A 42 0.90 11.81 8.21
N ALA A 43 1.34 11.73 6.97
CA ALA A 43 0.50 11.83 5.79
C ALA A 43 -0.19 10.49 5.51
N LEU A 44 -1.48 10.56 5.19
CA LEU A 44 -2.28 9.43 4.74
C LEU A 44 -2.89 9.71 3.38
N ILE A 45 -2.88 8.69 2.52
CA ILE A 45 -3.68 8.62 1.30
C ILE A 45 -4.67 7.46 1.46
N VAL A 46 -5.94 7.72 1.21
CA VAL A 46 -7.01 6.73 1.27
C VAL A 46 -7.73 6.66 -0.07
N ASP A 47 -7.57 5.55 -0.77
CA ASP A 47 -8.28 5.27 -2.02
C ASP A 47 -9.62 4.60 -1.73
N ILE A 48 -10.67 5.09 -2.39
CA ILE A 48 -12.06 4.81 -2.06
C ILE A 48 -12.83 4.55 -3.34
N GLU A 49 -13.77 3.60 -3.29
CA GLU A 49 -14.79 3.39 -4.33
C GLU A 49 -16.17 3.43 -3.66
N THR A 50 -16.98 4.44 -3.98
CA THR A 50 -18.22 4.75 -3.25
C THR A 50 -19.38 5.06 -4.19
N ASP A 51 -20.61 4.75 -3.78
CA ASP A 51 -21.84 5.19 -4.46
C ASP A 51 -22.34 6.56 -3.95
N SER A 52 -21.69 7.15 -2.94
CA SER A 52 -22.08 8.41 -2.31
C SER A 52 -20.88 9.19 -1.77
N LYS A 53 -20.22 9.94 -2.66
CA LYS A 53 -19.07 10.79 -2.32
C LYS A 53 -19.29 11.66 -1.09
N GLN A 54 -20.43 12.33 -0.97
CA GLN A 54 -20.68 13.26 0.13
C GLN A 54 -20.75 12.57 1.50
N ARG A 55 -21.39 11.39 1.57
CA ARG A 55 -21.47 10.59 2.80
C ARG A 55 -20.07 10.15 3.22
N THR A 56 -19.34 9.48 2.31
CA THR A 56 -18.01 8.96 2.61
C THR A 56 -17.02 10.07 2.98
N LEU A 57 -17.08 11.22 2.29
CA LEU A 57 -16.30 12.41 2.67
C LEU A 57 -16.58 12.85 4.10
N GLN A 58 -17.84 12.88 4.54
CA GLN A 58 -18.22 13.32 5.89
C GLN A 58 -17.77 12.32 6.94
N ASP A 59 -18.01 11.03 6.71
CA ASP A 59 -17.69 9.97 7.66
C ASP A 59 -16.18 9.85 7.90
N LEU A 60 -15.38 9.80 6.82
CA LEU A 60 -13.93 9.67 6.95
C LEU A 60 -13.29 10.94 7.54
N LYS A 61 -13.79 12.14 7.18
CA LYS A 61 -13.34 13.39 7.83
C LYS A 61 -13.62 13.40 9.32
N LEU A 62 -14.77 12.87 9.74
CA LEU A 62 -15.13 12.80 11.16
C LEU A 62 -14.21 11.82 11.90
N ALA A 63 -13.93 10.64 11.32
CA ALA A 63 -13.01 9.66 11.89
C ALA A 63 -11.60 10.26 12.08
N VAL A 64 -11.06 10.89 11.04
CA VAL A 64 -9.75 11.54 11.09
C VAL A 64 -9.70 12.69 12.10
N LYS A 65 -10.75 13.53 12.15
CA LYS A 65 -10.82 14.63 13.11
C LYS A 65 -10.84 14.14 14.57
N LYS A 66 -11.51 13.02 14.85
CA LYS A 66 -11.50 12.40 16.19
C LYS A 66 -10.12 11.91 16.61
N ALA A 67 -9.29 11.52 15.64
CA ALA A 67 -7.89 11.13 15.84
C ALA A 67 -6.92 12.34 15.82
N GLY A 68 -7.42 13.58 15.79
CA GLY A 68 -6.60 14.80 15.80
C GLY A 68 -5.99 15.17 14.45
N GLY A 69 -6.37 14.48 13.37
CA GLY A 69 -5.94 14.79 12.01
C GLY A 69 -6.83 15.80 11.28
N VAL A 70 -6.38 16.19 10.09
CA VAL A 70 -7.10 17.12 9.19
C VAL A 70 -7.04 16.61 7.75
N SER A 71 -8.02 16.99 6.93
CA SER A 71 -7.89 16.84 5.48
C SER A 71 -6.95 17.90 4.92
N GLY A 72 -6.06 17.49 4.03
CA GLY A 72 -5.10 18.37 3.39
C GLY A 72 -4.37 17.62 2.29
N SER A 73 -3.78 18.33 1.34
CA SER A 73 -2.96 17.69 0.33
C SER A 73 -1.68 17.18 0.99
N THR A 74 -1.36 15.91 0.74
CA THR A 74 -0.18 15.21 1.21
C THR A 74 0.43 14.30 0.14
N ALA A 75 -0.17 14.22 -1.06
CA ALA A 75 0.30 13.42 -2.19
C ALA A 75 1.75 13.71 -2.60
N PHE A 76 2.28 14.89 -2.29
CA PHE A 76 3.68 15.23 -2.52
C PHE A 76 4.67 14.43 -1.66
N ASN A 77 4.21 13.79 -0.57
CA ASN A 77 5.00 12.87 0.24
C ASN A 77 5.08 11.46 -0.36
N PHE A 78 4.44 11.22 -1.50
CA PHE A 78 4.34 9.92 -2.12
C PHE A 78 4.68 9.98 -3.60
N THR A 79 5.11 8.84 -4.13
CA THR A 79 5.28 8.58 -5.55
C THR A 79 4.34 7.46 -5.97
N ARG A 80 3.64 7.63 -7.09
CA ARG A 80 2.88 6.51 -7.67
C ARG A 80 3.84 5.51 -8.29
N ARG A 81 3.76 4.26 -7.84
CA ARG A 81 4.58 3.15 -8.35
C ARG A 81 3.66 2.00 -8.74
N GLY A 82 4.03 1.27 -9.78
CA GLY A 82 3.52 -0.07 -10.00
C GLY A 82 4.18 -1.03 -9.02
N ARG A 83 3.40 -1.95 -8.48
CA ARG A 83 3.87 -3.03 -7.63
C ARG A 83 3.38 -4.36 -8.18
N ALA A 84 4.28 -5.32 -8.34
CA ALA A 84 3.93 -6.70 -8.64
C ALA A 84 4.49 -7.61 -7.55
N VAL A 85 3.62 -8.49 -7.03
CA VAL A 85 3.97 -9.47 -6.00
C VAL A 85 4.05 -10.84 -6.62
N PHE A 86 5.17 -11.51 -6.40
CA PHE A 86 5.48 -12.80 -6.98
C PHE A 86 5.72 -13.87 -5.93
N LYS A 87 5.37 -15.10 -6.29
CA LYS A 87 5.79 -16.32 -5.61
C LYS A 87 6.58 -17.20 -6.59
N PRO A 88 7.73 -17.76 -6.21
CA PRO A 88 8.41 -18.75 -7.04
C PRO A 88 7.57 -20.03 -7.14
N LYS A 89 7.45 -20.61 -8.35
CA LYS A 89 6.76 -21.90 -8.54
C LYS A 89 7.66 -23.08 -8.19
N ASP A 90 8.91 -23.03 -8.65
CA ASP A 90 9.95 -24.02 -8.41
C ASP A 90 11.12 -23.40 -7.59
N ASP A 91 12.38 -23.78 -7.85
CA ASP A 91 13.55 -23.21 -7.18
C ASP A 91 13.55 -21.68 -7.30
N ALA A 92 13.64 -21.01 -6.17
CA ALA A 92 13.66 -19.56 -6.09
C ALA A 92 14.87 -19.01 -6.86
N ALA A 93 14.61 -18.17 -7.87
CA ALA A 93 15.67 -17.43 -8.56
C ALA A 93 16.42 -16.55 -7.54
N ALA A 94 17.73 -16.40 -7.70
CA ALA A 94 18.48 -15.57 -6.77
C ALA A 94 18.01 -14.11 -6.92
N LEU A 95 17.81 -13.38 -5.81
CA LEU A 95 17.44 -11.96 -5.86
C LEU A 95 18.39 -11.14 -6.76
N SER A 96 19.67 -11.51 -6.81
CA SER A 96 20.65 -10.90 -7.73
C SER A 96 20.24 -11.00 -9.19
N ASP A 97 19.68 -12.13 -9.62
CA ASP A 97 19.30 -12.36 -11.02
C ASP A 97 18.07 -11.51 -11.38
N LEU A 98 17.12 -11.36 -10.45
CA LEU A 98 15.97 -10.49 -10.64
C LEU A 98 16.36 -9.00 -10.66
N LEU A 99 17.34 -8.60 -9.83
CA LEU A 99 17.87 -7.25 -9.81
C LEU A 99 18.62 -6.92 -11.11
N ASP A 100 19.44 -7.85 -11.59
CA ASP A 100 20.13 -7.70 -12.89
C ASP A 100 19.11 -7.56 -14.02
N GLU A 101 18.03 -8.34 -14.00
CA GLU A 101 16.94 -8.18 -14.98
C GLU A 101 16.25 -6.83 -14.88
N ALA A 102 15.97 -6.35 -13.67
CA ALA A 102 15.30 -5.06 -13.48
C ALA A 102 16.11 -3.92 -14.11
N ILE A 103 17.44 -3.99 -14.09
CA ILE A 103 18.31 -2.99 -14.72
C ILE A 103 18.15 -2.99 -16.26
N GLU A 104 17.80 -4.13 -16.87
CA GLU A 104 17.58 -4.24 -18.32
C GLU A 104 16.22 -3.69 -18.78
N HIS A 105 15.27 -3.49 -17.86
CA HIS A 105 13.92 -3.02 -18.16
C HIS A 105 13.74 -1.51 -17.90
N ASP A 106 13.50 -0.74 -18.96
CA ASP A 106 13.03 0.64 -18.83
C ASP A 106 11.72 0.69 -18.02
N GLY A 107 11.76 1.41 -16.89
CA GLY A 107 10.63 1.56 -15.99
C GLY A 107 10.54 0.51 -14.89
N ALA A 108 11.44 -0.48 -14.81
CA ALA A 108 11.68 -1.18 -13.54
C ALA A 108 12.47 -0.26 -12.61
N GLN A 109 12.14 -0.29 -11.32
CA GLN A 109 12.66 0.66 -10.36
C GLN A 109 13.38 -0.03 -9.20
N ASP A 110 12.86 -1.16 -8.72
CA ASP A 110 13.50 -1.93 -7.64
C ASP A 110 12.91 -3.36 -7.57
N VAL A 111 13.65 -4.29 -6.94
CA VAL A 111 13.16 -5.64 -6.63
C VAL A 111 13.62 -6.03 -5.23
N GLU A 112 12.69 -6.51 -4.42
CA GLU A 112 12.94 -6.89 -3.04
C GLU A 112 12.40 -8.29 -2.74
N GLU A 113 13.06 -9.03 -1.84
CA GLU A 113 12.48 -10.24 -1.25
C GLU A 113 11.42 -9.86 -0.21
N ASN A 114 10.26 -10.50 -0.26
CA ASN A 114 9.26 -10.38 0.79
C ASN A 114 9.58 -11.34 1.97
N ALA A 115 8.94 -11.10 3.11
CA ALA A 115 9.19 -11.91 4.31
C ALA A 115 8.81 -13.40 4.18
N GLU A 116 7.98 -13.77 3.19
CA GLU A 116 7.48 -15.13 2.94
C GLU A 116 8.29 -15.89 1.87
N GLY A 117 9.40 -15.33 1.36
CA GLY A 117 10.25 -15.96 0.34
C GLY A 117 9.76 -15.78 -1.10
N GLY A 118 8.87 -14.81 -1.35
CA GLY A 118 8.52 -14.29 -2.66
C GLY A 118 9.24 -12.98 -2.98
N TYR A 119 8.82 -12.30 -4.05
CA TYR A 119 9.44 -11.05 -4.52
C TYR A 119 8.42 -9.94 -4.68
N VAL A 120 8.86 -8.70 -4.49
CA VAL A 120 8.13 -7.48 -4.82
C VAL A 120 8.93 -6.73 -5.88
N LEU A 121 8.34 -6.59 -7.06
CA LEU A 121 8.87 -5.79 -8.15
C LEU A 121 8.19 -4.41 -8.14
N TRP A 122 9.00 -3.37 -8.13
CA TRP A 122 8.56 -1.99 -8.22
C TRP A 122 8.83 -1.42 -9.61
N THR A 123 7.86 -0.75 -10.19
CA THR A 123 7.95 -0.20 -11.55
C THR A 123 7.34 1.20 -11.66
N GLU A 124 7.55 1.86 -12.79
CA GLU A 124 6.67 2.92 -13.24
C GLU A 124 5.25 2.36 -13.47
N PRO A 125 4.18 3.11 -13.13
CA PRO A 125 2.81 2.62 -13.26
C PRO A 125 2.42 2.15 -14.67
N SER A 126 2.89 2.85 -15.70
CA SER A 126 2.59 2.53 -17.10
C SER A 126 3.25 1.24 -17.59
N MET A 127 4.31 0.79 -16.92
CA MET A 127 5.12 -0.35 -17.35
C MET A 127 4.82 -1.63 -16.55
N LEU A 128 4.07 -1.53 -15.44
CA LEU A 128 3.82 -2.60 -14.49
C LEU A 128 3.46 -3.94 -15.16
N MET A 129 2.38 -3.97 -15.93
CA MET A 129 1.87 -5.24 -16.48
C MET A 129 2.80 -5.86 -17.52
N ALA A 130 3.57 -5.04 -18.24
CA ALA A 130 4.53 -5.54 -19.22
C ALA A 130 5.71 -6.21 -18.50
N ILE A 131 6.37 -5.48 -17.60
CA ILE A 131 7.55 -5.98 -16.87
C ILE A 131 7.15 -7.17 -15.98
N ALA A 132 6.01 -7.10 -15.29
CA ALA A 132 5.56 -8.17 -14.42
C ALA A 132 5.34 -9.49 -15.17
N LYS A 133 4.82 -9.43 -16.41
CA LYS A 133 4.63 -10.60 -17.26
C LYS A 133 5.97 -11.19 -17.71
N ASP A 134 6.93 -10.34 -18.05
CA ASP A 134 8.25 -10.77 -18.50
C ASP A 134 9.01 -11.44 -17.36
N PHE A 135 9.00 -10.85 -16.15
CA PHE A 135 9.56 -11.44 -14.93
C PHE A 135 8.92 -12.80 -14.60
N ALA A 136 7.58 -12.88 -14.63
CA ALA A 136 6.85 -14.12 -14.40
C ALA A 136 7.27 -15.23 -15.36
N SER A 137 7.46 -14.90 -16.64
CA SER A 137 7.87 -15.85 -17.66
C SER A 137 9.34 -16.26 -17.54
N LYS A 138 10.24 -15.32 -17.23
CA LYS A 138 11.68 -15.56 -17.26
C LYS A 138 12.18 -16.34 -16.04
N PHE A 139 11.61 -16.06 -14.87
CA PHE A 139 12.01 -16.65 -13.60
C PHE A 139 11.01 -17.68 -13.06
N ASP A 140 10.05 -18.09 -13.88
CA ASP A 140 8.94 -18.97 -13.51
C ASP A 140 8.25 -18.57 -12.20
N LEU A 141 7.84 -17.30 -12.14
CA LEU A 141 7.13 -16.75 -10.99
C LEU A 141 5.62 -16.78 -11.23
N GLU A 142 4.87 -17.04 -10.17
CA GLU A 142 3.43 -16.84 -10.09
C GLU A 142 3.16 -15.39 -9.66
N LEU A 143 2.49 -14.62 -10.52
CA LEU A 143 2.02 -13.27 -10.18
C LEU A 143 0.81 -13.38 -9.24
N LEU A 144 1.00 -13.00 -7.97
CA LEU A 144 -0.06 -13.00 -6.96
C LEU A 144 -0.90 -11.72 -7.02
N ALA A 145 -0.25 -10.58 -7.23
CA ALA A 145 -0.88 -9.27 -7.24
C ALA A 145 -0.14 -8.31 -8.18
N ALA A 146 -0.89 -7.41 -8.83
CA ALA A 146 -0.33 -6.29 -9.59
C ALA A 146 -1.23 -5.07 -9.42
N ASP A 147 -0.70 -4.00 -8.85
CA ASP A 147 -1.46 -2.80 -8.51
C ASP A 147 -0.63 -1.52 -8.58
N ILE A 148 -1.31 -0.38 -8.77
CA ILE A 148 -0.69 0.94 -8.70
C ILE A 148 -0.91 1.48 -7.29
N VAL A 149 0.17 1.76 -6.59
CA VAL A 149 0.14 2.19 -5.19
C VAL A 149 0.77 3.56 -5.00
N TRP A 150 0.51 4.14 -3.83
CA TRP A 150 1.22 5.31 -3.34
C TRP A 150 2.36 4.85 -2.44
N ALA A 151 3.59 4.83 -2.97
CA ALA A 151 4.78 4.54 -2.20
C ALA A 151 5.26 5.82 -1.51
N PRO A 152 5.42 5.84 -0.18
CA PRO A 152 5.98 6.99 0.52
C PRO A 152 7.40 7.31 0.03
N ASN A 153 7.73 8.59 -0.10
CA ASN A 153 9.10 9.02 -0.39
C ASN A 153 9.95 8.82 0.87
N GLU A 154 11.10 8.16 0.73
CA GLU A 154 11.93 7.73 1.88
C GLU A 154 12.36 8.90 2.79
N ASP A 155 12.60 10.08 2.22
CA ASP A 155 12.97 11.31 2.92
C ASP A 155 11.83 11.96 3.70
N THR A 156 10.58 11.55 3.44
CA THR A 156 9.37 12.06 4.12
C THR A 156 8.87 11.12 5.22
N MET A 157 9.53 9.98 5.44
CA MET A 157 9.09 8.96 6.38
C MET A 157 9.14 9.44 7.84
N VAL A 158 8.01 9.33 8.54
CA VAL A 158 7.82 9.70 9.95
C VAL A 158 8.05 8.50 10.84
N LYS A 159 8.95 8.64 11.82
CA LYS A 159 9.23 7.60 12.81
C LYS A 159 8.20 7.61 13.93
N LEU A 160 7.60 6.46 14.20
CA LEU A 160 6.74 6.24 15.36
C LEU A 160 7.59 5.90 16.59
N ASP A 161 7.73 6.86 17.48
CA ASP A 161 8.66 6.84 18.61
C ASP A 161 8.03 6.45 19.96
N SER A 162 6.75 6.11 19.97
CA SER A 162 6.04 5.60 21.13
C SER A 162 4.90 4.67 20.74
N ASP A 163 4.63 3.70 21.61
CA ASP A 163 3.48 2.80 21.47
C ASP A 163 2.14 3.56 21.51
N GLU A 164 2.08 4.70 22.21
CA GLU A 164 0.90 5.58 22.24
C GLU A 164 0.61 6.18 20.86
N ALA A 165 1.65 6.64 20.15
CA ALA A 165 1.50 7.16 18.79
C ALA A 165 1.08 6.04 17.82
N ALA A 166 1.70 4.87 17.92
CA ALA A 166 1.33 3.69 17.14
C ALA A 166 -0.11 3.23 17.43
N ALA A 167 -0.55 3.21 18.69
CA ALA A 167 -1.91 2.85 19.07
C ALA A 167 -2.95 3.85 18.54
N THR A 168 -2.65 5.15 18.60
CA THR A 168 -3.53 6.20 18.05
C THR A 168 -3.70 6.03 16.55
N LEU A 169 -2.59 5.83 15.81
CA LEU A 169 -2.64 5.58 14.38
C LEU A 169 -3.37 4.27 14.07
N THR A 170 -3.07 3.18 14.78
CA THR A 170 -3.75 1.89 14.64
C THR A 170 -5.26 2.03 14.79
N SER A 171 -5.73 2.75 15.82
CA SER A 171 -7.15 2.95 16.06
C SER A 171 -7.83 3.71 14.91
N LEU A 172 -7.17 4.73 14.35
CA LEU A 172 -7.69 5.43 13.18
C LEU A 172 -7.75 4.51 11.97
N LEU A 173 -6.64 3.86 11.63
CA LEU A 173 -6.55 2.99 10.46
C LEU A 173 -7.59 1.86 10.53
N ALA A 174 -7.77 1.24 11.69
CA ALA A 174 -8.81 0.26 11.93
C ALA A 174 -10.21 0.84 11.68
N THR A 175 -10.50 2.04 12.20
CA THR A 175 -11.78 2.73 11.97
C THR A 175 -12.01 3.00 10.48
N LEU A 176 -10.98 3.42 9.75
CA LEU A 176 -11.07 3.64 8.30
C LEU A 176 -11.35 2.33 7.56
N ARG A 177 -10.71 1.22 7.95
CA ARG A 177 -10.92 -0.12 7.36
C ARG A 177 -12.31 -0.69 7.61
N GLU A 178 -13.04 -0.23 8.64
CA GLU A 178 -14.45 -0.61 8.85
C GLU A 178 -15.37 -0.07 7.73
N HIS A 179 -14.95 0.96 6.99
CA HIS A 179 -15.67 1.44 5.83
C HIS A 179 -15.39 0.58 4.59
N SER A 180 -16.36 -0.24 4.19
CA SER A 180 -16.27 -1.11 3.00
C SER A 180 -15.95 -0.40 1.66
N GLU A 181 -16.13 0.92 1.63
CA GLU A 181 -15.81 1.79 0.50
C GLU A 181 -14.31 2.07 0.39
N VAL A 182 -13.55 1.97 1.49
CA VAL A 182 -12.10 2.11 1.52
C VAL A 182 -11.46 0.90 0.86
N LYS A 183 -10.64 1.16 -0.15
CA LYS A 183 -9.92 0.14 -0.94
C LYS A 183 -8.48 0.03 -0.51
N ALA A 184 -7.83 1.18 -0.29
CA ALA A 184 -6.46 1.19 0.19
C ALA A 184 -6.18 2.37 1.12
N ILE A 185 -5.23 2.20 2.02
CA ILE A 185 -4.70 3.18 2.95
C ILE A 185 -3.17 3.13 2.89
N PHE A 186 -2.56 4.26 2.56
CA PHE A 186 -1.11 4.43 2.52
C PHE A 186 -0.70 5.48 3.53
N ALA A 187 0.46 5.28 4.17
CA ALA A 187 0.99 6.21 5.16
C ALA A 187 2.51 6.35 5.02
N ASN A 188 3.05 7.55 5.22
CA ASN A 188 4.49 7.76 5.32
C ASN A 188 5.02 7.49 6.74
N ALA A 189 4.56 6.41 7.39
CA ALA A 189 5.00 6.05 8.74
C ALA A 189 6.00 4.88 8.68
N LYS A 190 6.98 4.87 9.59
CA LYS A 190 7.86 3.72 9.85
C LYS A 190 8.07 3.50 11.34
N GLN A 191 8.47 2.29 11.69
CA GLN A 191 8.90 1.98 13.04
C GLN A 191 10.06 2.89 13.48
N GLY A 192 9.88 3.56 14.62
CA GLY A 192 10.92 4.28 15.33
C GLY A 192 11.29 3.53 16.60
N ARG A 193 10.95 4.12 17.75
CA ARG A 193 11.10 3.51 19.08
C ARG A 193 9.87 2.75 19.59
N ALA A 194 8.76 2.73 18.83
CA ALA A 194 7.63 1.86 19.14
C ALA A 194 8.03 0.38 19.10
N THR A 195 7.37 -0.43 19.94
CA THR A 195 7.56 -1.88 19.97
C THR A 195 7.17 -2.51 18.64
N GLU A 196 7.75 -3.69 18.35
CA GLU A 196 7.45 -4.45 17.12
C GLU A 196 5.96 -4.78 17.04
N ASP A 197 5.36 -5.31 18.11
CA ASP A 197 3.91 -5.57 18.20
C ASP A 197 3.06 -4.33 17.91
N ALA A 198 3.47 -3.15 18.41
CA ALA A 198 2.74 -1.91 18.17
C ALA A 198 2.88 -1.44 16.71
N TRP A 199 4.04 -1.65 16.09
CA TRP A 199 4.26 -1.38 14.67
C TRP A 199 3.49 -2.34 13.77
N GLU A 200 3.53 -3.64 14.04
CA GLU A 200 2.76 -4.66 13.29
C GLU A 200 1.26 -4.36 13.34
N ALA A 201 0.76 -3.86 14.48
CA ALA A 201 -0.63 -3.45 14.63
C ALA A 201 -1.03 -2.27 13.72
N VAL A 202 -0.09 -1.38 13.40
CA VAL A 202 -0.24 -0.31 12.40
C VAL A 202 -0.15 -0.87 10.99
N GLU A 203 0.95 -1.58 10.70
CA GLU A 203 1.33 -2.05 9.36
C GLU A 203 0.26 -2.92 8.72
N ARG A 204 -0.39 -3.79 9.50
CA ARG A 204 -1.48 -4.68 9.01
C ARG A 204 -2.67 -3.95 8.38
N HIS A 205 -2.82 -2.64 8.63
CA HIS A 205 -3.89 -1.82 8.06
C HIS A 205 -3.44 -0.97 6.87
N LEU A 206 -2.16 -0.97 6.52
CA LEU A 206 -1.62 -0.23 5.37
C LEU A 206 -1.53 -1.15 4.14
N ASP A 207 -1.55 -0.58 2.94
CA ASP A 207 -1.42 -1.30 1.67
C ASP A 207 -0.04 -1.11 1.03
N VAL A 208 1.01 -0.95 1.84
CA VAL A 208 2.41 -0.78 1.40
C VAL A 208 3.08 -2.12 1.10
#